data_AF-A0A4P6Y7L2-F1
#
_entry.id   AF-A0A4P6Y7L2-F1
#
_cell.length_a   1.000
_cell.length_b   1.000
_cell.length_c   1.000
_cell.angle_alpha   90.00
_cell.angle_beta   90.00
_cell.angle_gamma   90.00
#
_symmetry.space_group_name_H-M   'P 1'
#
loop_
_entity.id
_entity.type
_entity.pdbx_description
1 polymer ?
#
loop_
_entity_poly.entity_id
_entity_poly.type
_entity_poly.pdbx_seq_one_letter_code
_entity_poly.pdbx_strand_id
1 'polypeptide(L)'
;METFGDIIKNKRESKGLLLRQVASALEIDQAIISKFERGERKATKEQVEKFAEFYDLDKNKLITSWLSDQIANTILYEENIGEVLKVAEEKALYLKTIHNGK
;
A
#
# COMPACT_ATOMS: atom_id res chain seq x y z
N MET A 1 -0.47 11.15 -9.21
CA MET A 1 0.49 10.41 -8.36
C MET A 1 0.09 8.94 -8.45
N GLU A 2 1.04 8.03 -8.64
CA GLU A 2 0.71 6.60 -8.76
C GLU A 2 0.27 6.04 -7.41
N THR A 3 -0.87 5.34 -7.39
CA THR A 3 -1.33 4.58 -6.23
C THR A 3 -0.60 3.25 -6.12
N PHE A 4 -0.72 2.57 -4.99
CA PHE A 4 -0.24 1.19 -4.83
C PHE A 4 -0.79 0.28 -5.94
N GLY A 5 -2.07 0.41 -6.28
CA GLY A 5 -2.74 -0.35 -7.32
C GLY A 5 -2.12 -0.13 -8.70
N ASP A 6 -1.83 1.14 -9.03
CA ASP A 6 -1.16 1.51 -10.29
C ASP A 6 0.25 0.90 -10.36
N ILE A 7 1.02 0.98 -9.28
CA ILE A 7 2.39 0.46 -9.23
C ILE A 7 2.42 -1.05 -9.51
N ILE A 8 1.58 -1.83 -8.81
CA ILE A 8 1.57 -3.30 -9.01
C ILE A 8 1.01 -3.68 -10.38
N LYS A 9 0.03 -2.94 -10.91
CA LYS A 9 -0.53 -3.16 -12.24
C LYS A 9 0.52 -2.89 -13.33
N ASN A 10 1.16 -1.73 -13.27
CA ASN A 10 2.19 -1.32 -14.22
C ASN A 10 3.34 -2.33 -14.22
N LYS A 11 3.75 -2.79 -13.02
CA LYS A 11 4.81 -3.79 -12.90
C LYS A 11 4.39 -5.15 -13.45
N ARG A 12 3.17 -5.61 -13.18
CA ARG A 12 2.60 -6.84 -13.78
C ARG A 12 2.62 -6.77 -15.30
N GLU A 13 2.12 -5.68 -15.88
CA GLU A 13 1.98 -5.49 -17.32
C GLU A 13 3.35 -5.37 -18.00
N SER A 14 4.30 -4.66 -17.38
CA SER A 14 5.68 -4.56 -17.88
C SER A 14 6.40 -5.90 -17.96
N LYS A 15 6.04 -6.85 -17.08
CA LYS A 15 6.56 -8.23 -17.10
C LYS A 15 5.75 -9.17 -17.99
N GLY A 16 4.71 -8.68 -18.68
CA GLY A 16 3.83 -9.50 -19.52
C GLY A 16 3.03 -10.56 -18.74
N LEU A 17 2.84 -10.37 -17.43
CA LEU A 17 2.19 -11.35 -16.57
C LEU A 17 0.67 -11.22 -16.60
N LEU A 18 -0.01 -12.36 -16.72
CA LEU A 18 -1.45 -12.47 -16.53
C LEU A 18 -1.80 -12.45 -15.04
N LEU A 19 -2.97 -11.91 -14.69
CA LEU A 19 -3.45 -11.89 -13.30
C LEU A 19 -3.40 -13.28 -12.64
N ARG A 20 -3.76 -14.35 -13.38
CA ARG A 20 -3.71 -15.75 -12.87
C ARG A 20 -2.30 -16.22 -12.48
N GLN A 21 -1.27 -15.72 -13.15
CA GLN A 21 0.12 -16.10 -12.84
C GLN A 21 0.56 -15.44 -11.54
N VAL A 22 0.21 -14.16 -11.35
CA VAL A 22 0.46 -13.44 -10.10
C VAL A 22 -0.34 -14.04 -8.95
N ALA A 23 -1.61 -14.37 -9.20
CA ALA A 23 -2.50 -15.02 -8.24
C ALA A 23 -1.91 -16.33 -7.70
N SER A 24 -1.46 -17.19 -8.62
CA SER A 24 -0.80 -18.46 -8.27
C SER A 24 0.51 -18.23 -7.51
N ALA A 25 1.32 -17.25 -7.91
CA ALA A 25 2.63 -17.02 -7.29
C ALA A 25 2.55 -16.42 -5.88
N LEU A 26 1.54 -15.57 -5.63
CA LEU A 26 1.36 -14.89 -4.35
C LEU A 26 0.40 -15.62 -3.41
N GLU A 27 -0.23 -16.69 -3.88
CA GLU A 27 -1.31 -17.42 -3.20
C GLU A 27 -2.47 -16.49 -2.83
N ILE A 28 -2.84 -15.60 -3.76
CA ILE A 28 -3.95 -14.65 -3.62
C ILE A 28 -4.95 -14.90 -4.75
N ASP A 29 -6.24 -14.89 -4.42
CA ASP A 29 -7.29 -15.01 -5.44
C ASP A 29 -7.15 -13.97 -6.56
N GLN A 30 -7.36 -14.40 -7.81
CA GLN A 30 -7.19 -13.55 -8.99
C GLN A 30 -8.12 -12.33 -8.98
N ALA A 31 -9.38 -12.49 -8.53
CA ALA A 31 -10.33 -11.39 -8.46
C ALA A 31 -9.93 -10.39 -7.36
N ILE A 32 -9.29 -10.86 -6.28
CA ILE A 32 -8.71 -10.00 -5.25
C ILE A 32 -7.57 -9.15 -5.81
N ILE A 33 -6.60 -9.75 -6.52
CA ILE A 33 -5.52 -8.98 -7.17
C ILE A 33 -6.10 -7.95 -8.14
N SER A 34 -7.09 -8.36 -8.94
CA SER A 34 -7.78 -7.45 -9.86
C SER A 34 -8.41 -6.24 -9.16
N LYS A 35 -9.00 -6.44 -7.97
CA LYS A 35 -9.55 -5.36 -7.14
C LYS A 35 -8.46 -4.49 -6.52
N PHE A 36 -7.29 -5.05 -6.19
CA PHE A 36 -6.14 -4.28 -5.70
C PHE A 36 -5.62 -3.32 -6.77
N GLU A 37 -5.46 -3.80 -8.01
CA GLU A 37 -4.99 -2.99 -9.14
C GLU A 37 -5.96 -1.86 -9.53
N ARG A 38 -7.24 -1.96 -9.16
CA ARG A 38 -8.23 -0.91 -9.37
C ARG A 38 -8.48 -0.04 -8.13
N GLY A 39 -7.80 -0.30 -7.01
CA GLY A 39 -8.04 0.39 -5.74
C GLY A 39 -9.41 0.08 -5.09
N GLU A 40 -10.16 -0.89 -5.61
CA GLU A 40 -11.49 -1.28 -5.11
C GLU A 40 -11.41 -2.09 -3.80
N ARG A 41 -10.24 -2.66 -3.51
CA ARG A 41 -9.98 -3.37 -2.26
C ARG A 41 -8.60 -3.01 -1.74
N LYS A 42 -8.48 -2.88 -0.41
CA LYS A 42 -7.20 -2.64 0.27
C LYS A 42 -6.49 -3.97 0.54
N ALA A 43 -5.23 -4.05 0.13
CA ALA A 43 -4.33 -5.14 0.50
C ALA A 43 -3.95 -5.04 1.99
N THR A 44 -3.63 -6.18 2.62
CA THR A 44 -2.98 -6.20 3.95
C THR A 44 -1.50 -5.83 3.81
N LYS A 45 -0.86 -5.41 4.90
CA LYS A 45 0.59 -5.13 4.88
C LYS A 45 1.37 -6.34 4.37
N GLU A 46 1.11 -7.54 4.89
CA GLU A 46 1.75 -8.78 4.44
C GLU A 46 1.62 -8.99 2.92
N GLN A 47 0.44 -8.74 2.35
CA GLN A 47 0.24 -8.84 0.91
C GLN A 47 1.07 -7.81 0.13
N VAL A 48 1.15 -6.57 0.61
CA VAL A 48 2.01 -5.52 0.02
C VAL A 48 3.48 -5.97 0.02
N GLU A 49 3.94 -6.58 1.12
CA GLU A 49 5.31 -7.10 1.21
C GLU A 49 5.55 -8.24 0.21
N LYS A 50 4.58 -9.17 0.05
CA LYS A 50 4.62 -10.23 -0.97
C LYS A 50 4.72 -9.65 -2.39
N PHE A 51 3.97 -8.59 -2.70
CA PHE A 51 4.07 -7.91 -4.00
C PHE A 51 5.44 -7.26 -4.21
N ALA A 52 6.00 -6.63 -3.17
CA ALA A 52 7.32 -6.01 -3.25
C ALA A 52 8.40 -7.06 -3.57
N GLU A 53 8.37 -8.20 -2.87
CA GLU A 53 9.30 -9.30 -3.09
C GLU A 53 9.13 -9.92 -4.49
N PHE A 54 7.92 -10.29 -4.87
CA PHE A 54 7.64 -10.94 -6.16
C PHE A 54 8.05 -10.08 -7.37
N TYR A 55 7.89 -8.76 -7.26
CA TYR A 55 8.23 -7.86 -8.34
C TYR A 55 9.63 -7.26 -8.28
N ASP A 56 10.39 -7.55 -7.21
CA ASP A 56 11.67 -6.91 -6.91
C ASP A 56 11.55 -5.38 -6.87
N LEU A 57 10.65 -4.90 -6.00
CA LEU A 57 10.41 -3.49 -5.73
C LEU A 57 10.97 -3.12 -4.37
N ASP A 58 11.31 -1.84 -4.21
CA ASP A 58 11.64 -1.27 -2.90
C ASP A 58 10.44 -1.39 -1.96
N LYS A 59 10.58 -2.27 -0.97
CA LYS A 59 9.55 -2.57 0.04
C LYS A 59 9.07 -1.32 0.76
N ASN A 60 9.98 -0.43 1.15
CA ASN A 60 9.63 0.78 1.89
C ASN A 60 8.83 1.73 1.00
N LYS A 61 9.25 1.92 -0.26
CA LYS A 61 8.49 2.78 -1.20
C LYS A 61 7.09 2.24 -1.46
N LEU A 62 6.94 0.93 -1.65
CA LEU A 62 5.62 0.33 -1.91
C LEU A 62 4.70 0.43 -0.69
N ILE A 63 5.23 0.18 0.52
CA ILE A 63 4.48 0.38 1.77
C ILE A 63 4.11 1.85 1.95
N THR A 64 5.01 2.78 1.66
CA THR A 64 4.73 4.22 1.73
C THR A 64 3.60 4.61 0.78
N SER A 65 3.63 4.15 -0.47
CA SER A 65 2.54 4.40 -1.43
C SER A 65 1.20 3.83 -0.92
N TRP A 66 1.20 2.58 -0.47
CA TRP A 66 0.00 1.93 0.08
C TRP A 66 -0.56 2.65 1.31
N LEU A 67 0.27 3.02 2.29
CA LEU A 67 -0.18 3.78 3.48
C LEU A 67 -0.65 5.19 3.10
N SER A 68 0.06 5.85 2.18
CA SER A 68 -0.29 7.19 1.70
C SER A 68 -1.67 7.18 1.04
N ASP A 69 -1.99 6.18 0.22
CA ASP A 69 -3.32 6.04 -0.37
C ASP A 69 -4.40 5.94 0.71
N GLN A 70 -4.13 5.20 1.78
CA GLN A 70 -5.08 5.04 2.88
C GLN A 70 -5.28 6.36 3.64
N ILE A 71 -4.19 7.03 4.01
CA ILE A 71 -4.22 8.30 4.75
C ILE A 71 -4.90 9.38 3.91
N ALA A 72 -4.53 9.52 2.64
CA ALA A 72 -5.12 10.48 1.72
C ALA A 72 -6.64 10.26 1.63
N ASN A 73 -7.10 9.02 1.41
CA ASN A 73 -8.53 8.71 1.39
C ASN A 73 -9.26 9.01 2.71
N THR A 74 -8.56 8.96 3.84
CA THR A 74 -9.15 9.28 5.16
C THR A 74 -9.35 10.79 5.34
N ILE A 75 -8.47 11.62 4.80
CA ILE A 75 -8.43 13.06 5.10
C ILE A 75 -8.85 13.94 3.91
N LEU A 76 -9.24 13.37 2.78
CA LEU A 76 -9.43 14.11 1.52
C LEU A 76 -10.51 15.19 1.57
N TYR A 77 -11.42 15.13 2.54
CA TYR A 77 -12.51 16.09 2.72
C TYR A 77 -12.25 17.09 3.87
N GLU A 78 -11.10 17.00 4.55
CA GLU A 78 -10.75 17.92 5.64
C GLU A 78 -10.14 19.20 5.07
N GLU A 79 -10.48 20.35 5.66
CA GLU A 79 -9.91 21.64 5.24
C GLU A 79 -8.46 21.82 5.71
N ASN A 80 -8.09 21.19 6.83
CA ASN A 80 -6.82 21.37 7.53
C ASN A 80 -5.86 20.16 7.39
N ILE A 81 -5.80 19.55 6.20
CA ILE A 81 -4.97 18.35 5.88
C ILE A 81 -3.53 18.46 6.43
N GLY A 82 -2.87 19.61 6.23
CA GLY A 82 -1.48 19.79 6.66
C GLY A 82 -1.29 19.69 8.18
N GLU A 83 -2.19 20.31 8.95
CA GLU A 83 -2.14 20.27 10.42
C GLU A 83 -2.50 18.87 10.94
N VAL A 84 -3.50 18.22 10.32
CA VAL A 84 -3.88 16.85 10.65
C VAL A 84 -2.69 15.89 10.50
N LEU A 85 -1.96 15.98 9.40
CA LEU A 85 -0.79 15.13 9.15
C LEU A 85 0.34 15.40 10.15
N LYS A 86 0.62 16.67 10.46
CA LYS A 86 1.63 17.04 11.44
C LYS A 86 1.32 16.49 12.84
N VAL A 87 0.09 16.69 13.30
CA VAL A 87 -0.35 16.18 14.62
C VAL A 87 -0.37 14.64 14.63
N ALA A 88 -0.73 13.99 13.52
CA ALA A 88 -0.70 12.54 13.41
C ALA A 88 0.72 11.97 13.50
N GLU A 89 1.70 12.61 12.86
CA GLU A 89 3.12 12.25 12.97
C GLU A 89 3.62 12.38 14.41
N GLU A 90 3.38 13.51 15.06
CA GLU A 90 3.76 13.75 16.46
C GLU A 90 3.17 12.68 17.40
N LYS A 91 1.87 12.35 17.23
CA LYS A 91 1.22 11.27 17.98
C LYS A 91 1.85 9.91 17.72
N ALA A 92 2.16 9.57 16.47
CA ALA A 92 2.79 8.29 16.12
C ALA A 92 4.18 8.14 16.73
N LEU A 93 4.99 9.21 16.70
CA LEU A 93 6.31 9.25 17.34
C LEU A 93 6.21 9.09 18.86
N TYR A 94 5.26 9.78 19.50
CA TYR A 94 5.01 9.62 20.94
C TYR A 94 4.57 8.19 21.32
N LEU A 95 3.65 7.60 20.56
CA LEU A 95 3.21 6.21 20.82
C LEU A 95 4.37 5.22 20.68
N LYS A 96 5.31 5.46 19.77
CA LYS A 96 6.51 4.64 19.60
C LYS A 96 7.43 4.69 20.83
N THR A 97 7.55 5.83 21.52
CA THR A 97 8.37 5.89 22.75
C THR A 97 7.73 5.08 23.89
N ILE A 98 6.40 5.08 23.99
CA ILE A 98 5.66 4.27 24.98
C ILE A 98 5.84 2.77 24.72
N HIS A 99 5.78 2.35 23.45
CA HIS A 99 5.82 0.92 23.09
C HIS A 99 7.25 0.37 23.03
N ASN A 100 8.25 1.19 22.69
CA ASN A 100 9.65 0.78 22.69
C ASN A 100 10.30 0.78 24.08
N GLY A 101 9.63 1.37 25.09
CA GLY A 101 10.05 1.33 26.49
C GLY A 101 9.51 0.12 27.27
N LYS A 102 8.85 -0.82 26.60
CA LYS A 102 8.43 -2.13 27.11
C LYS A 102 9.15 -3.24 26.34
#